data_AF-A0A0M3AJD2-F1
#
_entry.id   AF-A0A0M3AJD2-F1
#
_cell.length_a   1.000
_cell.length_b   1.000
_cell.length_c   1.000
_cell.angle_alpha   90.00
_cell.angle_beta   90.00
_cell.angle_gamma   90.00
#
_symmetry.space_group_name_H-M   'P 1'
#
loop_
_entity.id
_entity.type
_entity.pdbx_description
1 polymer ?
#
loop_
_entity_poly.entity_id
_entity_poly.type
_entity_poly.pdbx_seq_one_letter_code
_entity_poly.pdbx_strand_id
1 'polypeptide(L)'
;MNTATKYSVSDAATLYKKSRATLYKDIKNGVLSRDHDGFIDFSELLRVYGEPFGVKQVKRIDTSPIQNQNTSEYTDKTVVELKNQIDFLKKQLEKAEDREAKANARIDTLLTLIEMKPPQSNMTTFTDQKSAPDIATDPRSEPEPKDDGLPTPVETENKRIPVPEHVEPEQPKRGFLSRFFLPNG
;
A
#
# COMPACT_ATOMS: atom_id res chain seq x y z
N MET A 1 -26.74 -20.66 10.81
CA MET A 1 -26.13 -21.04 9.52
C MET A 1 -24.77 -21.64 9.82
N ASN A 2 -24.57 -22.92 9.57
CA ASN A 2 -23.32 -23.60 9.92
C ASN A 2 -22.38 -23.45 8.71
N THR A 3 -21.56 -22.42 8.72
CA THR A 3 -20.68 -22.02 7.60
C THR A 3 -19.31 -22.72 7.64
N ALA A 4 -19.10 -23.68 8.54
CA ALA A 4 -17.88 -24.46 8.61
C ALA A 4 -17.76 -25.34 7.37
N THR A 5 -16.85 -24.98 6.46
CA THR A 5 -16.48 -25.87 5.36
C THR A 5 -15.74 -27.06 5.97
N LYS A 6 -16.32 -28.26 5.87
CA LYS A 6 -15.78 -29.48 6.46
C LYS A 6 -15.10 -30.34 5.40
N TYR A 7 -14.01 -31.00 5.77
CA TYR A 7 -13.22 -31.85 4.89
C TYR A 7 -13.03 -33.24 5.49
N SER A 8 -13.10 -34.27 4.65
CA SER A 8 -12.65 -35.61 5.06
C SER A 8 -11.13 -35.63 5.21
N VAL A 9 -10.59 -36.60 5.95
CA VAL A 9 -9.12 -36.81 6.05
C VAL A 9 -8.49 -37.00 4.67
N SER A 10 -9.20 -37.66 3.76
CA SER A 10 -8.72 -37.85 2.38
C SER A 10 -8.66 -36.53 1.60
N ASP A 11 -9.69 -35.68 1.74
CA ASP A 11 -9.75 -34.39 1.03
C ASP A 11 -8.72 -33.42 1.60
N ALA A 12 -8.56 -33.39 2.92
CA ALA A 12 -7.54 -32.59 3.58
C ALA A 12 -6.12 -33.03 3.14
N ALA A 13 -5.90 -34.34 2.99
CA ALA A 13 -4.62 -34.88 2.50
C ALA A 13 -4.28 -34.38 1.09
N THR A 14 -5.26 -34.37 0.17
CA THR A 14 -5.05 -33.88 -1.20
C THR A 14 -4.85 -32.36 -1.24
N LEU A 15 -5.66 -31.60 -0.50
CA LEU A 15 -5.60 -30.13 -0.44
C LEU A 15 -4.26 -29.60 0.09
N TYR A 16 -3.73 -30.25 1.13
CA TYR A 16 -2.49 -29.81 1.79
C TYR A 16 -1.25 -30.58 1.32
N LYS A 17 -1.41 -31.47 0.34
CA LYS A 17 -0.33 -32.35 -0.17
C LYS A 17 0.38 -33.09 0.97
N LYS A 18 -0.40 -33.58 1.93
CA LYS A 18 0.07 -34.38 3.07
C LYS A 18 -0.46 -35.80 2.95
N SER A 19 0.28 -36.79 3.46
CA SER A 19 -0.24 -38.16 3.50
C SER A 19 -1.34 -38.30 4.55
N ARG A 20 -2.32 -39.19 4.31
CA ARG A 20 -3.37 -39.50 5.29
C ARG A 20 -2.78 -39.96 6.64
N ALA A 21 -1.66 -40.67 6.60
CA ALA A 21 -0.95 -41.12 7.81
C ALA A 21 -0.48 -39.94 8.67
N THR A 22 0.04 -38.88 8.05
CA THR A 22 0.42 -37.65 8.76
C THR A 22 -0.79 -37.01 9.41
N LEU A 23 -1.92 -36.90 8.70
CA LEU A 23 -3.14 -36.32 9.27
C LEU A 23 -3.67 -37.15 10.45
N TYR A 24 -3.71 -38.48 10.34
CA TYR A 24 -4.11 -39.34 11.45
C TYR A 24 -3.17 -39.22 12.66
N LYS A 25 -1.86 -39.08 12.42
CA LYS A 25 -0.87 -38.83 13.47
C LYS A 25 -1.15 -37.50 14.17
N ASP A 26 -1.38 -36.44 13.40
CA ASP A 26 -1.61 -35.10 13.94
C ASP A 26 -2.94 -35.01 14.70
N ILE A 27 -3.97 -35.77 14.26
CA ILE A 27 -5.22 -35.95 15.00
C ILE A 27 -4.99 -36.70 16.31
N LYS A 28 -4.27 -37.82 16.26
CA LYS A 28 -3.97 -38.63 17.44
C LYS A 28 -3.15 -37.85 18.48
N ASN A 29 -2.25 -36.99 18.01
CA ASN A 29 -1.41 -36.15 18.86
C ASN A 29 -2.12 -34.89 19.37
N GLY A 30 -3.37 -34.63 18.96
CA GLY A 30 -4.14 -33.45 19.36
C GLY A 30 -3.69 -32.15 18.67
N VAL A 31 -2.85 -32.23 17.63
CA VAL A 31 -2.42 -31.06 16.84
C VAL A 31 -3.57 -30.58 15.97
N LEU A 32 -4.33 -31.51 15.40
CA LEU A 32 -5.47 -31.27 14.52
C LEU A 32 -6.74 -31.83 15.17
N SER A 33 -7.77 -31.01 15.35
CA SER A 33 -9.06 -31.48 15.87
C SER A 33 -9.94 -32.02 14.75
N ARG A 34 -10.80 -32.98 15.09
CA ARG A 34 -11.87 -33.48 14.21
C ARG A 34 -13.17 -33.59 14.98
N ASP A 35 -14.27 -33.45 14.25
CA ASP A 35 -15.60 -33.61 14.81
C ASP A 35 -15.93 -35.09 15.08
N HIS A 36 -17.02 -35.31 15.81
CA HIS A 36 -17.61 -36.62 16.05
C HIS A 36 -17.98 -37.35 14.75
N ASP A 37 -18.33 -36.60 13.69
CA ASP A 37 -18.60 -37.12 12.34
C ASP A 37 -17.34 -37.58 11.59
N GLY A 38 -16.14 -37.34 12.16
CA GLY A 38 -14.86 -37.71 11.54
C GLY A 38 -14.35 -36.72 10.50
N PHE A 39 -15.06 -35.61 10.28
CA PHE A 39 -14.62 -34.52 9.42
C PHE A 39 -13.76 -33.51 10.19
N ILE A 40 -12.93 -32.78 9.45
CA ILE A 40 -12.05 -31.74 9.95
C ILE A 40 -12.55 -30.41 9.41
N ASP A 41 -12.70 -29.42 10.29
CA ASP A 41 -13.07 -28.07 9.88
C ASP A 41 -11.94 -27.38 9.11
N PHE A 42 -12.31 -26.52 8.16
CA PHE A 42 -11.34 -25.73 7.39
C PHE A 42 -10.47 -24.85 8.29
N SER A 43 -11.04 -24.28 9.35
CA SER A 43 -10.31 -23.45 10.32
C SER A 43 -9.19 -24.22 11.02
N GLU A 44 -9.42 -25.49 11.36
CA GLU A 44 -8.42 -26.36 11.97
C GLU A 44 -7.29 -26.67 11.00
N LEU A 45 -7.63 -26.96 9.74
CA LEU A 45 -6.62 -27.18 8.70
C LEU A 45 -5.80 -25.92 8.42
N LEU A 46 -6.45 -24.76 8.37
CA LEU A 46 -5.81 -23.47 8.18
C LEU A 46 -4.88 -23.11 9.34
N ARG A 47 -5.32 -23.36 10.59
CA ARG A 47 -4.53 -23.14 11.80
C ARG A 47 -3.27 -24.01 11.83
N VAL A 48 -3.38 -25.28 11.44
CA VAL A 48 -2.28 -26.26 11.55
C VAL A 48 -1.35 -26.25 10.35
N TYR A 49 -1.89 -26.14 9.14
CA TYR A 49 -1.14 -26.31 7.89
C TYR A 49 -1.06 -25.03 7.04
N GLY A 50 -1.76 -23.96 7.40
CA GLY A 50 -1.76 -22.70 6.66
C GLY A 50 -2.68 -22.70 5.45
N GLU A 51 -2.37 -21.93 4.42
CA GLU A 51 -3.19 -21.91 3.20
C GLU A 51 -2.99 -23.21 2.39
N PRO A 52 -4.08 -23.83 1.88
CA PRO A 52 -3.98 -25.06 1.09
C PRO A 52 -3.27 -24.81 -0.25
N PHE A 53 -2.50 -25.80 -0.69
CA PHE A 53 -1.71 -25.68 -1.91
C PHE A 53 -2.59 -25.77 -3.15
N GLY A 54 -2.65 -24.68 -3.93
CA GLY A 54 -3.34 -24.66 -5.22
C GLY A 54 -4.78 -24.16 -5.16
N VAL A 55 -5.26 -23.73 -3.98
CA VAL A 55 -6.50 -22.95 -3.90
C VAL A 55 -6.15 -21.50 -4.19
N LYS A 56 -6.04 -21.15 -5.48
CA LYS A 56 -6.35 -19.78 -5.89
C LYS A 56 -7.80 -19.56 -5.44
N GLN A 57 -7.99 -18.78 -4.39
CA GLN A 57 -9.26 -18.59 -3.67
C GLN A 57 -10.44 -18.35 -4.64
N VAL A 58 -11.14 -19.40 -5.08
CA VAL A 58 -12.47 -19.30 -5.74
C VAL A 58 -13.55 -19.32 -4.66
N LYS A 59 -13.35 -18.51 -3.62
CA LYS A 59 -14.38 -18.13 -2.66
C LYS A 59 -14.20 -16.66 -2.29
N ARG A 60 -14.25 -15.79 -3.32
CA ARG A 60 -14.93 -14.50 -3.15
C ARG A 60 -16.42 -14.83 -3.03
N ILE A 61 -16.89 -15.00 -1.82
CA ILE A 61 -18.28 -14.66 -1.54
C ILE A 61 -18.37 -13.14 -1.66
N ASP A 62 -19.32 -12.69 -2.48
CA ASP A 62 -19.69 -11.30 -2.75
C ASP A 62 -18.78 -10.47 -3.67
N THR A 63 -18.58 -10.95 -4.89
CA THR A 63 -18.67 -10.10 -6.10
C THR A 63 -18.82 -11.03 -7.30
N SER A 64 -19.84 -10.76 -8.11
CA SER A 64 -20.23 -11.38 -9.39
C SER A 64 -19.32 -12.47 -9.99
N PRO A 65 -19.88 -13.58 -10.52
CA PRO A 65 -19.09 -14.58 -11.22
C PRO A 65 -18.56 -13.95 -12.50
N ILE A 66 -17.32 -13.48 -12.50
CA ILE A 66 -16.59 -13.21 -13.74
C ILE A 66 -16.20 -14.58 -14.28
N GLN A 67 -17.19 -15.17 -14.94
CA GLN A 67 -17.11 -15.94 -16.17
C GLN A 67 -15.68 -16.34 -16.53
N ASN A 68 -15.29 -17.56 -16.11
CA ASN A 68 -14.22 -18.32 -16.75
C ASN A 68 -14.65 -18.65 -18.18
N GLN A 69 -14.58 -17.66 -19.06
CA GLN A 69 -14.71 -17.81 -20.51
C GLN A 69 -13.72 -16.82 -21.14
N ASN A 70 -12.92 -17.30 -22.10
CA ASN A 70 -11.97 -16.57 -22.98
C ASN A 70 -10.48 -16.71 -22.62
N THR A 71 -9.94 -17.90 -22.90
CA THR A 71 -8.53 -18.29 -22.72
C THR A 71 -7.56 -17.78 -23.81
N SER A 72 -7.99 -17.00 -24.81
CA SER A 72 -7.08 -16.39 -25.80
C SER A 72 -7.19 -14.86 -25.85
N GLU A 73 -8.39 -14.32 -26.00
CA GLU A 73 -8.60 -12.87 -26.20
C GLU A 73 -8.25 -12.03 -24.96
N TYR A 74 -8.44 -12.57 -23.75
CA TYR A 74 -8.00 -11.91 -22.51
C TYR A 74 -6.47 -11.87 -22.42
N THR A 75 -5.80 -12.96 -22.78
CA THR A 75 -4.34 -13.03 -22.85
C THR A 75 -3.81 -12.01 -23.85
N ASP A 76 -4.40 -11.91 -25.04
CA ASP A 76 -3.97 -10.96 -26.06
C ASP A 76 -4.11 -9.50 -25.61
N LYS A 77 -5.22 -9.14 -24.94
CA LYS A 77 -5.42 -7.80 -24.36
C LYS A 77 -4.35 -7.47 -23.32
N THR A 78 -4.05 -8.40 -22.41
CA THR A 78 -2.99 -8.20 -21.41
C THR A 78 -1.61 -8.09 -22.03
N VAL A 79 -1.31 -8.86 -23.08
CA VAL A 79 -0.03 -8.80 -23.79
C VAL A 79 0.14 -7.45 -24.50
N VAL A 80 -0.93 -6.93 -25.11
CA VAL A 80 -0.90 -5.60 -25.75
C VAL A 80 -0.69 -4.50 -24.70
N GLU A 81 -1.39 -4.57 -23.56
CA GLU A 81 -1.21 -3.60 -22.48
C GLU A 81 0.23 -3.63 -21.92
N LEU A 82 0.77 -4.82 -21.68
CA LEU A 82 2.15 -4.98 -21.21
C LEU A 82 3.16 -4.44 -22.22
N LYS A 83 2.95 -4.69 -23.52
CA LYS A 83 3.79 -4.10 -24.58
C LYS A 83 3.75 -2.56 -24.54
N ASN A 84 2.57 -1.98 -24.40
CA ASN A 84 2.42 -0.53 -24.30
C ASN A 84 3.13 0.04 -23.07
N GLN A 85 3.07 -0.64 -21.92
CA GLN A 85 3.80 -0.25 -20.72
C GLN A 85 5.32 -0.33 -20.94
N ILE A 86 5.81 -1.41 -21.56
CA ILE A 86 7.23 -1.56 -21.90
C ILE A 86 7.70 -0.43 -22.82
N ASP A 87 6.94 -0.09 -23.85
CA ASP A 87 7.31 0.97 -24.80
C ASP A 87 7.29 2.35 -24.14
N PHE A 88 6.32 2.60 -23.25
CA PHE A 88 6.27 3.81 -22.46
C PHE A 88 7.50 3.94 -21.53
N LEU A 89 7.86 2.86 -20.83
CA LEU A 89 9.03 2.83 -19.95
C LEU A 89 10.33 3.01 -20.72
N LYS A 90 10.49 2.34 -21.87
CA LYS A 90 11.64 2.54 -22.76
C LYS A 90 11.78 3.99 -23.21
N LYS A 91 10.67 4.63 -23.60
CA LYS A 91 10.67 6.04 -23.99
C LYS A 91 11.01 6.98 -22.83
N GLN A 92 10.61 6.64 -21.61
CA GLN A 92 11.03 7.40 -20.42
C GLN A 92 12.53 7.25 -20.15
N LEU A 93 13.06 6.03 -20.29
CA LEU A 93 14.49 5.75 -20.13
C LEU A 93 15.32 6.55 -21.15
N GLU A 94 14.97 6.47 -22.43
CA GLU A 94 15.65 7.22 -23.50
C GLU A 94 15.65 8.74 -23.22
N LYS A 95 14.52 9.30 -22.77
CA LYS A 95 14.44 10.72 -22.39
C LYS A 95 15.33 11.07 -21.19
N ALA A 96 15.49 10.15 -20.24
CA ALA A 96 16.34 10.34 -19.08
C ALA A 96 17.82 10.30 -19.48
N GLU A 97 18.20 9.34 -20.32
CA GLU A 97 19.55 9.21 -20.89
C GLU A 97 19.93 10.45 -21.72
N ASP A 98 19.04 10.95 -22.57
CA ASP A 98 19.25 12.19 -23.33
C ASP A 98 19.50 13.41 -22.42
N ARG A 99 18.77 13.47 -21.30
CA ARG A 99 18.93 14.56 -20.33
C ARG A 99 20.27 14.46 -19.62
N GLU A 100 20.68 13.24 -19.26
CA GLU A 100 21.97 12.96 -18.65
C GLU A 100 23.12 13.29 -19.61
N ALA A 101 23.04 12.85 -20.86
CA ALA A 101 24.04 13.13 -21.89
C ALA A 101 24.23 14.64 -22.10
N LYS A 102 23.14 15.41 -22.15
CA LYS A 102 23.20 16.88 -22.24
C LYS A 102 23.84 17.53 -21.01
N ALA A 103 23.55 17.01 -19.83
CA ALA A 103 24.15 17.49 -18.59
C ALA A 103 25.66 17.19 -18.56
N ASN A 104 26.07 15.98 -18.93
CA ASN A 104 27.47 15.57 -19.01
C ASN A 104 28.23 16.41 -20.04
N ALA A 105 27.68 16.63 -21.23
CA ALA A 105 28.29 17.53 -22.22
C ALA A 105 28.48 18.96 -21.68
N ARG A 106 27.52 19.48 -20.90
CA ARG A 106 27.67 20.77 -20.23
C ARG A 106 28.76 20.74 -19.15
N ILE A 107 28.90 19.65 -18.42
CA ILE A 107 29.98 19.47 -17.45
C ILE A 107 31.34 19.47 -18.17
N ASP A 108 31.49 18.71 -19.25
CA ASP A 108 32.73 18.62 -20.02
C ASP A 108 33.16 19.97 -20.60
N THR A 109 32.21 20.74 -21.13
CA THR A 109 32.50 22.10 -21.63
C THR A 109 32.98 23.03 -20.52
N LEU A 110 32.34 22.99 -19.34
CA LEU A 110 32.76 23.78 -18.18
C LEU A 110 34.14 23.37 -17.66
N LEU A 111 34.43 22.07 -17.60
CA LEU A 111 35.74 21.56 -17.21
C LEU A 111 36.83 22.01 -18.19
N THR A 112 36.55 21.93 -19.49
CA THR A 112 37.47 22.42 -20.53
C THR A 112 37.76 23.92 -20.37
N LEU A 113 36.73 24.73 -20.09
CA LEU A 113 36.91 26.17 -19.84
C LEU A 113 37.75 26.46 -18.60
N ILE A 114 37.64 25.62 -17.56
CA ILE A 114 38.47 25.72 -16.35
C ILE A 114 39.91 25.33 -16.65
N GLU A 115 40.14 24.24 -17.38
CA GLU A 115 41.48 23.77 -17.75
C GLU A 115 42.20 24.75 -18.69
N MET A 116 41.47 25.36 -19.62
CA MET A 116 42.01 26.39 -20.51
C MET A 116 42.18 27.77 -19.83
N LYS A 117 41.63 27.98 -18.62
CA LYS A 117 41.80 29.24 -17.90
C LYS A 117 43.23 29.29 -17.31
N PRO A 118 44.07 30.25 -17.71
CA PRO A 118 45.39 30.39 -17.12
C PRO A 118 45.26 30.69 -15.61
N PRO A 119 46.21 30.23 -14.76
CA PRO A 119 46.16 30.50 -13.33
C PRO A 119 46.23 32.02 -13.13
N GLN A 120 45.09 32.62 -12.75
CA GLN A 120 45.05 34.03 -12.39
C GLN A 120 45.68 34.18 -11.01
N SER A 121 47.00 34.43 -11.00
CA SER A 121 47.62 35.15 -9.90
C SER A 121 47.02 36.55 -9.87
N ASN A 122 46.03 36.84 -9.01
CA ASN A 122 45.64 38.20 -8.66
C ASN A 122 44.87 38.21 -7.33
N MET A 123 45.62 38.44 -6.25
CA MET A 123 45.11 39.08 -5.03
C MET A 123 44.97 40.57 -5.33
N THR A 124 43.76 41.10 -5.52
CA THR A 124 43.45 42.51 -5.19
C THR A 124 41.94 42.75 -5.16
N THR A 125 41.44 42.97 -3.95
CA THR A 125 40.26 43.75 -3.60
C THR A 125 40.17 45.03 -4.42
N PHE A 126 39.04 45.33 -5.08
CA PHE A 126 38.48 46.68 -5.19
C PHE A 126 37.03 46.61 -5.68
N THR A 127 36.12 46.84 -4.73
CA THR A 127 34.70 47.11 -4.93
C THR A 127 34.49 48.52 -5.51
N ASP A 128 33.32 48.69 -6.12
CA ASP A 128 32.65 49.92 -6.60
C ASP A 128 32.85 50.31 -8.06
N GLN A 129 31.84 50.04 -8.87
CA GLN A 129 31.33 50.99 -9.87
C GLN A 129 29.80 50.88 -10.00
N LYS A 130 29.12 51.90 -9.45
CA LYS A 130 27.73 52.28 -9.72
C LYS A 130 27.72 53.25 -10.89
N SER A 131 26.89 53.03 -11.90
CA SER A 131 26.34 54.07 -12.80
C SER A 131 25.16 53.50 -13.60
N ALA A 132 23.98 54.09 -13.41
CA ALA A 132 22.74 53.80 -14.15
C ALA A 132 22.67 54.62 -15.45
N PRO A 133 21.73 54.29 -16.35
CA PRO A 133 20.91 55.36 -16.91
C PRO A 133 19.40 55.06 -16.89
N ASP A 134 18.68 56.16 -16.70
CA ASP A 134 17.24 56.34 -16.63
C ASP A 134 16.65 56.63 -18.03
N ILE A 135 15.35 56.40 -18.25
CA ILE A 135 14.39 57.05 -19.18
C ILE A 135 13.23 56.12 -19.57
N ALA A 136 12.13 56.34 -18.84
CA ALA A 136 10.69 56.30 -19.15
C ALA A 136 10.16 55.80 -20.52
N THR A 137 9.19 54.88 -20.45
CA THR A 137 7.87 55.00 -21.13
C THR A 137 6.81 54.32 -20.25
N ASP A 138 5.83 55.10 -19.82
CA ASP A 138 4.71 54.89 -18.88
C ASP A 138 3.44 54.34 -19.60
N PRO A 139 2.23 54.16 -19.00
CA PRO A 139 1.76 53.59 -17.71
C PRO A 139 0.76 52.42 -17.93
N ARG A 140 0.59 51.51 -16.95
CA ARG A 140 -0.78 51.12 -16.52
C ARG A 140 -0.80 50.37 -15.18
N SER A 141 -1.51 51.00 -14.23
CA SER A 141 -2.21 50.43 -13.07
C SER A 141 -1.41 50.12 -11.80
N GLU A 142 -1.36 51.11 -10.91
CA GLU A 142 -1.60 50.91 -9.47
C GLU A 142 -3.07 50.46 -9.21
N PRO A 143 -3.48 49.98 -8.00
CA PRO A 143 -2.80 50.13 -6.70
C PRO A 143 -2.69 48.86 -5.84
N GLU A 144 -1.79 48.92 -4.85
CA GLU A 144 -1.73 48.02 -3.68
C GLU A 144 -2.99 48.10 -2.79
N PRO A 145 -3.10 47.21 -1.79
CA PRO A 145 -2.95 47.74 -0.42
C PRO A 145 -2.13 46.85 0.53
N LYS A 146 -1.01 47.42 0.99
CA LYS A 146 -0.54 47.62 2.38
C LYS A 146 -0.85 46.59 3.48
N ASP A 147 0.25 46.18 4.09
CA ASP A 147 0.52 45.87 5.51
C ASP A 147 -0.52 46.36 6.53
N ASP A 148 -0.85 45.51 7.50
CA ASP A 148 -0.27 45.63 8.85
C ASP A 148 -0.89 44.62 9.82
N GLY A 149 -0.06 44.05 10.69
CA GLY A 149 -0.52 43.53 11.99
C GLY A 149 -0.27 42.03 12.24
N LEU A 150 0.89 41.71 12.81
CA LEU A 150 1.04 40.52 13.65
C LEU A 150 0.37 40.81 15.02
N PRO A 151 -0.39 39.86 15.61
CA PRO A 151 0.16 39.13 16.75
C PRO A 151 -0.28 37.65 16.84
N THR A 152 0.67 36.79 17.20
CA THR A 152 0.58 35.50 17.94
C THR A 152 -0.42 34.37 17.55
N PRO A 153 0.00 33.09 17.64
CA PRO A 153 -0.81 31.94 17.25
C PRO A 153 -1.79 31.58 18.37
N VAL A 154 -3.09 31.65 18.09
CA VAL A 154 -4.12 31.08 18.97
C VAL A 154 -4.52 29.73 18.39
N GLU A 155 -4.16 28.67 19.11
CA GLU A 155 -4.69 27.34 18.94
C GLU A 155 -6.21 27.36 19.16
N THR A 156 -6.98 27.45 18.08
CA THR A 156 -8.41 27.16 18.09
C THR A 156 -8.64 25.75 17.56
N GLU A 157 -8.63 24.81 18.50
CA GLU A 157 -9.70 23.83 18.68
C GLU A 157 -9.99 22.91 17.48
N ASN A 158 -9.25 21.80 17.45
CA ASN A 158 -9.69 20.57 16.81
C ASN A 158 -11.11 20.24 17.30
N LYS A 159 -12.13 20.43 16.45
CA LYS A 159 -13.48 19.93 16.70
C LYS A 159 -13.45 18.39 16.64
N ARG A 160 -13.07 17.79 17.76
CA ARG A 160 -13.32 16.37 18.08
C ARG A 160 -14.81 16.13 17.87
N ILE A 161 -15.12 15.22 16.97
CA ILE A 161 -16.43 14.61 16.86
C ILE A 161 -16.78 14.07 18.27
N PRO A 162 -17.96 14.37 18.84
CA PRO A 162 -18.33 13.78 20.13
C PRO A 162 -18.41 12.27 19.94
N VAL A 163 -17.53 11.55 20.63
CA VAL A 163 -17.56 10.09 20.72
C VAL A 163 -18.90 9.72 21.35
N PRO A 164 -19.74 8.91 20.68
CA PRO A 164 -20.94 8.37 21.32
C PRO A 164 -20.51 7.54 22.53
N GLU A 165 -21.00 7.91 23.72
CA GLU A 165 -20.85 7.15 24.95
C GLU A 165 -21.55 5.80 24.76
N HIS A 166 -20.78 4.73 24.50
CA HIS A 166 -21.34 3.39 24.41
C HIS A 166 -21.67 2.93 25.83
N VAL A 167 -22.91 3.13 26.25
CA VAL A 167 -23.44 2.48 27.44
C VAL A 167 -23.61 1.01 27.11
N GLU A 168 -22.60 0.21 27.44
CA GLU A 168 -22.69 -1.25 27.43
C GLU A 168 -23.65 -1.65 28.56
N PRO A 169 -24.77 -2.34 28.29
CA PRO A 169 -25.61 -2.86 29.36
C PRO A 169 -24.82 -3.95 30.09
N GLU A 170 -24.32 -3.62 31.29
CA GLU A 170 -23.62 -4.56 32.16
C GLU A 170 -24.53 -5.76 32.41
N GLN A 171 -24.11 -6.96 31.98
CA GLN A 171 -24.92 -8.16 32.17
C GLN A 171 -25.09 -8.42 33.68
N PRO A 172 -26.32 -8.70 34.16
CA PRO A 172 -26.54 -8.92 35.58
C PRO A 172 -25.74 -10.14 36.04
N LYS A 173 -24.82 -9.91 36.98
CA LYS A 173 -23.98 -10.97 37.57
C LYS A 173 -24.90 -11.97 38.27
N ARG A 174 -25.08 -13.15 37.67
CA ARG A 174 -25.77 -14.28 38.29
C ARG A 174 -24.98 -14.72 39.53
N GLY A 175 -25.54 -14.54 40.71
CA GLY A 175 -24.95 -14.98 41.98
C GLY A 175 -24.77 -16.51 42.01
N PHE A 176 -23.87 -17.00 42.87
CA PHE A 176 -23.51 -18.42 42.95
C PHE A 176 -24.73 -19.37 43.08
N LEU A 177 -25.80 -18.93 43.75
CA LEU A 177 -27.04 -19.71 43.91
C LEU A 177 -27.96 -19.67 42.67
N SER A 178 -27.81 -18.69 41.78
CA SER A 178 -28.62 -18.57 40.56
C SER A 178 -28.26 -19.61 39.50
N ARG A 179 -27.09 -20.26 39.58
CA ARG A 179 -26.63 -21.28 38.63
C ARG A 179 -27.20 -22.68 38.88
N PHE A 180 -27.84 -22.90 40.03
CA PHE A 180 -28.30 -24.22 40.44
C PHE A 180 -29.82 -24.42 40.37
N PHE A 181 -30.61 -23.34 40.32
CA PHE A 181 -32.08 -23.43 40.43
C PHE A 181 -32.87 -22.99 39.20
N LEU A 182 -32.23 -22.45 38.16
CA LEU A 182 -32.91 -22.11 36.89
C LEU A 182 -32.32 -22.94 35.73
N PRO A 183 -33.12 -23.81 35.07
CA PRO A 183 -32.72 -24.43 33.81
C PRO A 183 -32.65 -23.34 32.73
N ASN A 184 -31.56 -23.30 31.97
CA ASN A 184 -31.45 -22.39 30.84
C ASN A 184 -32.46 -22.83 29.78
N GLY A 185 -33.41 -21.95 29.45
CA GLY A 185 -34.18 -22.03 28.21
C GLY A 185 -33.30 -21.70 27.02
#